data_AF-A0A1B8CS61-F1
#
_entry.id   AF-A0A1B8CS61-F1
#
_cell.length_a   1.000
_cell.length_b   1.000
_cell.length_c   1.000
_cell.angle_alpha   90.00
_cell.angle_beta   90.00
_cell.angle_gamma   90.00
#
_symmetry.space_group_name_H-M   'P 1'
#
loop_
_entity.id
_entity.type
_entity.pdbx_description
1 polymer ?
#
loop_
_entity_poly.entity_id
_entity_poly.type
_entity_poly.pdbx_seq_one_letter_code
_entity_poly.pdbx_strand_id
1 'polypeptide(L)'
;MPPSPSLSGPPQPPPYPLYNTTYTLHRLSPLHAFTLSSLPSHATALSEILAGSTLRGVRIGLDTSDVSLSRAGALRSVSMRPLRSPDGWAAVHALEDTGIEEDGEGGEGWGVIIEITYEKATYTALLLRDIHNSPATTTTTTTEREGGFTHLPLLLTRLPPPLRTTLLDFLATRFDTRASPMHLPSDFLKNALGGYMDALGEGGGDVRGAVREVVISLAFPPERALGGAGGAGRAAVGGS
;
A
#
# COMPACT_ATOMS: atom_id res chain seq x y z
N MET A 1 34.56 37.47 -17.61
CA MET A 1 33.65 36.31 -17.54
C MET A 1 32.27 36.81 -17.20
N PRO A 2 31.26 36.65 -18.09
CA PRO A 2 29.87 36.83 -17.70
C PRO A 2 29.41 35.63 -16.83
N PRO A 3 28.44 35.83 -15.91
CA PRO A 3 27.87 34.75 -15.12
C PRO A 3 26.97 33.84 -15.98
N SER A 4 27.05 32.54 -15.76
CA SER A 4 26.23 31.51 -16.42
C SER A 4 24.74 31.65 -16.02
N PRO A 5 23.78 31.49 -16.95
CA PRO A 5 22.36 31.45 -16.62
C PRO A 5 21.99 30.10 -16.00
N SER A 6 21.48 30.12 -14.77
CA SER A 6 20.85 28.96 -14.14
C SER A 6 19.56 28.62 -14.90
N LEU A 7 19.58 27.53 -15.67
CA LEU A 7 18.36 26.92 -16.21
C LEU A 7 17.54 26.31 -15.05
N SER A 8 16.62 27.07 -14.47
CA SER A 8 15.47 26.46 -13.81
C SER A 8 14.54 25.95 -14.90
N GLY A 9 14.67 24.68 -15.25
CA GLY A 9 13.63 23.97 -15.99
C GLY A 9 12.32 23.91 -15.17
N PRO A 10 11.16 23.67 -15.80
CA PRO A 10 9.91 23.50 -15.07
C PRO A 10 10.05 22.38 -14.02
N PRO A 11 9.36 22.47 -12.87
CA PRO A 11 9.42 21.45 -11.84
C PRO A 11 9.03 20.10 -12.45
N GLN A 12 9.94 19.13 -12.40
CA GLN A 12 9.63 17.78 -12.84
C GLN A 12 8.59 17.17 -11.90
N PRO A 13 7.57 16.48 -12.42
CA PRO A 13 6.57 15.84 -11.59
C PRO A 13 7.25 14.81 -10.67
N PRO A 14 6.74 14.61 -9.44
CA PRO A 14 7.28 13.62 -8.54
C PRO A 14 7.24 12.22 -9.20
N PRO A 15 8.19 11.32 -8.87
CA PRO A 15 8.16 9.96 -9.38
C PRO A 15 6.85 9.26 -9.00
N TYR A 16 6.38 8.37 -9.88
CA TYR A 16 5.16 7.60 -9.61
C TYR A 16 5.32 6.78 -8.32
N PRO A 17 4.29 6.68 -7.44
CA PRO A 17 4.45 6.13 -6.10
C PRO A 17 4.93 4.68 -6.09
N LEU A 18 4.56 3.87 -7.09
CA LEU A 18 5.01 2.47 -7.16
C LEU A 18 6.50 2.30 -7.49
N TYR A 19 7.16 3.33 -8.02
CA TYR A 19 8.53 3.21 -8.50
C TYR A 19 9.54 3.54 -7.42
N ASN A 20 10.71 2.87 -7.48
CA ASN A 20 11.85 3.07 -6.59
C ASN A 20 11.51 3.01 -5.08
N THR A 21 10.45 2.27 -4.73
CA THR A 21 9.91 2.22 -3.38
C THR A 21 9.72 0.78 -2.93
N THR A 22 10.10 0.50 -1.68
CA THR A 22 9.87 -0.81 -1.04
C THR A 22 8.57 -0.79 -0.24
N TYR A 23 7.75 -1.82 -0.41
CA TYR A 23 6.45 -1.96 0.23
C TYR A 23 6.32 -3.27 1.00
N THR A 24 5.53 -3.24 2.07
CA THR A 24 4.97 -4.47 2.66
C THR A 24 3.63 -4.79 2.00
N LEU A 25 3.49 -6.03 1.52
CA LEU A 25 2.33 -6.51 0.75
C LEU A 25 1.32 -7.23 1.64
N HIS A 26 0.03 -6.93 1.42
CA HIS A 26 -1.10 -7.67 1.99
C HIS A 26 -2.12 -7.97 0.90
N ARG A 27 -2.74 -9.15 0.99
CA ARG A 27 -3.93 -9.49 0.22
C ARG A 27 -5.16 -9.01 0.98
N LEU A 28 -6.06 -8.33 0.30
CA LEU A 28 -7.35 -7.91 0.83
C LEU A 28 -8.49 -8.75 0.25
N SER A 29 -9.51 -9.01 1.06
CA SER A 29 -10.84 -9.37 0.54
C SER A 29 -11.56 -8.11 0.01
N PRO A 30 -12.64 -8.27 -0.78
CA PRO A 30 -13.42 -7.13 -1.26
C PRO A 30 -13.86 -6.21 -0.11
N LEU A 31 -13.84 -4.91 -0.35
CA LEU A 31 -14.21 -3.89 0.63
C LEU A 31 -15.70 -3.57 0.48
N HIS A 32 -16.48 -3.78 1.54
CA HIS A 32 -17.91 -3.46 1.57
C HIS A 32 -18.13 -1.94 1.67
N ALA A 33 -19.01 -1.38 0.84
CA ALA A 33 -19.40 0.03 0.82
C ALA A 33 -18.22 1.02 0.66
N PHE A 34 -17.16 0.62 -0.02
CA PHE A 34 -16.01 1.49 -0.32
C PHE A 34 -16.18 2.14 -1.70
N THR A 35 -16.50 3.44 -1.76
CA THR A 35 -16.67 4.17 -3.03
C THR A 35 -15.65 5.29 -3.17
N LEU A 36 -15.37 5.72 -4.41
CA LEU A 36 -14.44 6.84 -4.64
C LEU A 36 -14.99 8.17 -4.07
N SER A 37 -16.30 8.35 -4.10
CA SER A 37 -16.97 9.53 -3.53
C SER A 37 -16.89 9.62 -2.01
N SER A 38 -16.71 8.49 -1.31
CA SER A 38 -16.62 8.45 0.15
C SER A 38 -15.19 8.57 0.68
N LEU A 39 -14.18 8.64 -0.19
CA LEU A 39 -12.76 8.72 0.21
C LEU A 39 -12.45 9.88 1.17
N PRO A 40 -12.94 11.12 0.96
CA PRO A 40 -12.68 12.22 1.91
C PRO A 40 -13.21 11.91 3.30
N SER A 41 -14.43 11.34 3.41
CA SER A 41 -15.02 10.96 4.68
C SER A 41 -14.23 9.84 5.38
N HIS A 42 -13.68 8.89 4.62
CA HIS A 42 -12.82 7.83 5.15
C HIS A 42 -11.46 8.36 5.61
N ALA A 43 -10.89 9.34 4.91
CA ALA A 43 -9.68 10.03 5.32
C ALA A 43 -9.87 10.75 6.66
N THR A 44 -10.97 11.48 6.82
CA THR A 44 -11.31 12.13 8.10
C THR A 44 -11.47 11.10 9.22
N ALA A 45 -12.21 10.01 8.98
CA ALA A 45 -12.41 8.98 10.00
C ALA A 45 -11.08 8.33 10.44
N LEU A 46 -10.17 8.06 9.50
CA LEU A 46 -8.83 7.55 9.81
C LEU A 46 -7.98 8.60 10.56
N SER A 47 -8.06 9.87 10.17
CA SER A 47 -7.40 10.98 10.87
C SER A 47 -7.84 11.07 12.33
N GLU A 48 -9.14 10.96 12.59
CA GLU A 48 -9.69 10.98 13.94
C GLU A 48 -9.17 9.82 14.80
N ILE A 49 -9.03 8.61 14.22
CA ILE A 49 -8.44 7.46 14.91
C ILE A 49 -6.95 7.72 15.21
N LEU A 50 -6.19 8.20 14.22
CA LEU A 50 -4.75 8.43 14.37
C LEU A 50 -4.42 9.62 15.30
N ALA A 51 -5.29 10.63 15.37
CA ALA A 51 -5.20 11.73 16.32
C ALA A 51 -5.57 11.31 17.75
N GLY A 52 -6.10 10.10 17.95
CA GLY A 52 -6.48 9.56 19.24
C GLY A 52 -7.85 10.02 19.74
N SER A 53 -8.79 10.35 18.84
CA SER A 53 -10.16 10.68 19.22
C SER A 53 -10.82 9.50 19.92
N THR A 54 -11.36 9.76 21.11
CA THR A 54 -12.00 8.75 21.95
C THR A 54 -13.42 8.51 21.47
N LEU A 55 -13.61 7.62 20.51
CA LEU A 55 -14.94 7.06 20.24
C LEU A 55 -15.31 6.11 21.38
N ARG A 56 -16.19 6.57 22.28
CA ARG A 56 -16.85 5.81 23.37
C ARG A 56 -16.04 5.52 24.65
N GLY A 57 -15.03 6.33 24.97
CA GLY A 57 -14.29 6.22 26.24
C GLY A 57 -13.27 5.08 26.32
N VAL A 58 -13.09 4.33 25.23
CA VAL A 58 -11.96 3.41 25.04
C VAL A 58 -10.92 4.16 24.21
N ARG A 59 -9.70 4.30 24.73
CA ARG A 59 -8.57 4.89 23.98
C ARG A 59 -8.13 3.89 22.92
N ILE A 60 -8.72 3.96 21.72
CA ILE A 60 -8.13 3.37 20.51
C ILE A 60 -7.08 4.36 20.03
N GLY A 61 -6.06 4.58 20.85
CA GLY A 61 -4.90 5.38 20.49
C GLY A 61 -3.83 4.46 19.95
N LEU A 62 -3.16 4.89 18.89
CA LEU A 62 -1.92 4.26 18.42
C LEU A 62 -0.95 4.14 19.61
N ASP A 63 -0.39 2.96 19.84
CA ASP A 63 0.64 2.76 20.85
C ASP A 63 1.92 3.47 20.40
N THR A 64 2.10 4.72 20.84
CA THR A 64 3.24 5.57 20.49
C THR A 64 4.58 5.10 21.07
N SER A 65 4.63 3.88 21.60
CA SER A 65 5.84 3.22 22.11
C SER A 65 6.84 2.88 21.00
N ASP A 66 6.39 2.88 19.73
CA ASP A 66 7.27 2.71 18.58
C ASP A 66 8.10 3.98 18.32
N VAL A 67 9.42 3.79 18.36
CA VAL A 67 10.44 4.83 18.21
C VAL A 67 10.28 5.60 16.89
N SER A 68 9.77 4.96 15.83
CA SER A 68 9.59 5.59 14.52
C SER A 68 8.46 6.62 14.57
N LEU A 69 7.36 6.29 15.26
CA LEU A 69 6.23 7.19 15.44
C LEU A 69 6.52 8.30 16.45
N SER A 70 7.25 8.01 17.55
CA SER A 70 7.65 9.06 18.48
C SER A 70 8.53 10.14 17.81
N ARG A 71 9.28 9.77 16.76
CA ARG A 71 10.11 10.70 15.98
C ARG A 71 9.36 11.40 14.86
N ALA A 72 8.21 10.88 14.41
CA ALA A 72 7.43 11.45 13.32
C ALA A 72 6.77 12.79 13.70
N GLY A 73 6.54 13.04 14.99
CA GLY A 73 5.91 14.25 15.50
C GLY A 73 4.38 14.19 15.49
N ALA A 74 3.71 15.34 15.52
CA ALA A 74 2.24 15.39 15.49
C ALA A 74 1.67 15.04 14.10
N LEU A 75 0.48 14.44 14.08
CA LEU A 75 -0.28 14.20 12.83
C LEU A 75 -0.68 15.55 12.22
N ARG A 76 -0.44 15.73 10.93
CA ARG A 76 -0.77 16.94 10.17
C ARG A 76 -1.98 16.75 9.29
N SER A 77 -2.02 15.66 8.53
CA SER A 77 -3.13 15.36 7.62
C SER A 77 -3.19 13.88 7.26
N VAL A 78 -4.39 13.45 6.87
CA VAL A 78 -4.63 12.16 6.20
C VAL A 78 -5.42 12.45 4.94
N SER A 79 -5.00 11.91 3.81
CA SER A 79 -5.71 12.02 2.54
C SER A 79 -5.95 10.64 1.93
N MET A 80 -7.05 10.51 1.20
CA MET A 80 -7.36 9.34 0.37
C MET A 80 -7.79 9.85 -1.00
N ARG A 81 -7.07 9.43 -2.05
CA ARG A 81 -7.31 9.89 -3.42
C ARG A 81 -7.28 8.73 -4.40
N PRO A 82 -8.00 8.80 -5.53
CA PRO A 82 -7.84 7.82 -6.59
C PRO A 82 -6.39 7.80 -7.10
N LEU A 83 -5.78 6.60 -7.17
CA LEU A 83 -4.47 6.42 -7.79
C LEU A 83 -4.68 6.35 -9.30
N ARG A 84 -4.11 7.28 -10.08
CA ARG A 84 -4.17 7.26 -11.55
C ARG A 84 -3.13 6.31 -12.16
N SER A 85 -3.25 6.02 -13.44
CA SER A 85 -2.21 5.30 -14.18
C SER A 85 -0.89 6.08 -14.19
N PRO A 86 0.26 5.42 -14.43
CA PRO A 86 1.55 6.09 -14.55
C PRO A 86 1.54 7.23 -15.59
N ASP A 87 0.87 7.04 -16.72
CA ASP A 87 0.75 8.06 -17.78
C ASP A 87 -0.05 9.30 -17.33
N GLY A 88 -1.05 9.09 -16.48
CA GLY A 88 -1.90 10.17 -15.93
C GLY A 88 -1.32 10.88 -14.71
N TRP A 89 -0.21 10.39 -14.13
CA TRP A 89 0.36 10.91 -12.88
C TRP A 89 0.97 12.31 -13.04
N ALA A 90 1.68 12.54 -14.14
CA ALA A 90 2.32 13.82 -14.40
C ALA A 90 1.31 14.97 -14.55
N ALA A 91 0.13 14.69 -15.12
CA ALA A 91 -0.92 15.68 -15.33
C ALA A 91 -1.53 16.15 -13.99
N VAL A 92 -1.77 15.23 -13.05
CA VAL A 92 -2.37 15.57 -11.74
C VAL A 92 -1.47 16.53 -10.95
N HIS A 93 -0.16 16.28 -10.92
CA HIS A 93 0.76 17.13 -10.17
C HIS A 93 1.06 18.47 -10.85
N ALA A 94 0.83 18.59 -12.16
CA ALA A 94 0.88 19.88 -12.84
C ALA A 94 -0.31 20.79 -12.47
N LEU A 95 -1.46 20.19 -12.15
CA LEU A 95 -2.69 20.91 -11.77
C LEU A 95 -2.74 21.26 -10.27
N GLU A 96 -2.20 20.40 -9.38
CA GLU A 96 -2.14 20.68 -7.92
C GLU A 96 -1.36 21.97 -7.60
N ASP A 97 -0.34 22.34 -8.39
CA ASP A 97 0.44 23.59 -8.21
C ASP A 97 -0.34 24.85 -8.64
N THR A 98 -1.46 24.69 -9.36
CA THR A 98 -2.32 25.79 -9.82
C THR A 98 -3.50 26.09 -8.90
N GLY A 99 -3.70 25.29 -7.84
CA GLY A 99 -4.78 25.48 -6.86
C GLY A 99 -6.19 25.23 -7.41
N ILE A 100 -6.30 24.58 -8.58
CA ILE A 100 -7.58 24.16 -9.16
C ILE A 100 -7.80 22.69 -8.79
N GLU A 101 -8.66 22.45 -7.80
CA GLU A 101 -9.20 21.11 -7.54
C GLU A 101 -10.21 20.78 -8.65
N GLU A 102 -9.74 20.24 -9.77
CA GLU A 102 -10.65 19.61 -10.73
C GLU A 102 -11.06 18.23 -10.21
N ASP A 103 -12.37 18.05 -10.05
CA ASP A 103 -13.06 16.77 -9.94
C ASP A 103 -12.86 16.02 -11.27
N GLY A 104 -11.68 15.42 -11.43
CA GLY A 104 -11.23 14.78 -12.66
C GLY A 104 -12.10 13.58 -13.01
N GLU A 105 -13.10 13.86 -13.84
CA GLU A 105 -14.00 12.94 -14.51
C GLU A 105 -13.22 11.81 -15.20
N GLY A 106 -13.54 10.56 -14.87
CA GLY A 106 -13.48 9.45 -15.83
C GLY A 106 -12.15 8.74 -16.14
N GLY A 107 -11.03 9.02 -15.47
CA GLY A 107 -9.82 8.22 -15.65
C GLY A 107 -9.88 6.90 -14.85
N GLU A 108 -9.81 5.74 -15.51
CA GLU A 108 -9.70 4.42 -14.86
C GLU A 108 -8.46 4.38 -13.95
N GLY A 109 -8.66 4.68 -12.67
CA GLY A 109 -7.57 4.69 -11.70
C GLY A 109 -7.00 3.28 -11.53
N TRP A 110 -5.75 3.15 -11.11
CA TRP A 110 -5.17 1.85 -10.75
C TRP A 110 -5.52 1.43 -9.31
N GLY A 111 -6.17 2.32 -8.55
CA GLY A 111 -6.42 2.06 -7.14
C GLY A 111 -6.78 3.31 -6.33
N VAL A 112 -6.43 3.27 -5.05
CA VAL A 112 -6.52 4.40 -4.11
C VAL A 112 -5.17 4.56 -3.41
N ILE A 113 -4.69 5.80 -3.31
CA ILE A 113 -3.55 6.18 -2.50
C ILE A 113 -4.03 6.78 -1.18
N ILE A 114 -3.43 6.33 -0.08
CA ILE A 114 -3.66 6.83 1.28
C ILE A 114 -2.34 7.45 1.74
N GLU A 115 -2.36 8.74 2.07
CA GLU A 115 -1.19 9.45 2.59
C GLU A 115 -1.46 9.93 4.00
N ILE A 116 -0.51 9.66 4.89
CA ILE A 116 -0.56 10.02 6.31
C ILE A 116 0.68 10.86 6.59
N THR A 117 0.46 12.15 6.80
CA THR A 117 1.52 13.14 6.97
C THR A 117 1.62 13.53 8.43
N TYR A 118 2.80 13.33 8.99
CA TYR A 118 3.23 13.85 10.28
C TYR A 118 4.21 15.01 10.08
N GLU A 119 4.61 15.69 11.15
CA GLU A 119 5.57 16.80 11.11
C GLU A 119 6.91 16.47 10.44
N LYS A 120 7.41 15.25 10.65
CA LYS A 120 8.76 14.84 10.26
C LYS A 120 8.77 13.61 9.35
N ALA A 121 7.60 13.10 8.97
CA ALA A 121 7.51 11.91 8.14
C ALA A 121 6.18 11.87 7.37
N THR A 122 6.25 11.37 6.14
CA THR A 122 5.08 11.00 5.34
C THR A 122 5.09 9.50 5.11
N TYR A 123 3.96 8.87 5.39
CA TYR A 123 3.73 7.45 5.19
C TYR A 123 2.64 7.24 4.15
N THR A 124 2.76 6.14 3.40
CA THR A 124 1.89 5.89 2.25
C THR A 124 1.38 4.47 2.26
N ALA A 125 0.12 4.29 1.87
CA ALA A 125 -0.45 3.00 1.53
C ALA A 125 -1.18 3.08 0.18
N LEU A 126 -1.17 1.99 -0.58
CA LEU A 126 -1.78 1.91 -1.90
C LEU A 126 -2.70 0.69 -1.94
N LEU A 127 -3.96 0.90 -2.28
CA LEU A 127 -4.94 -0.15 -2.57
C LEU A 127 -5.03 -0.30 -4.08
N LEU A 128 -4.56 -1.41 -4.64
CA LEU A 128 -4.53 -1.64 -6.08
C LEU A 128 -5.65 -2.55 -6.54
N ARG A 129 -6.19 -2.25 -7.72
CA ARG A 129 -7.16 -3.10 -8.42
C ARG A 129 -6.48 -4.23 -9.18
N ASP A 130 -7.29 -5.21 -9.57
CA ASP A 130 -6.87 -6.19 -10.56
C ASP A 130 -6.98 -5.58 -11.96
N ILE A 131 -5.84 -5.30 -12.59
CA ILE A 131 -5.77 -4.69 -13.93
C ILE A 131 -6.12 -5.67 -15.07
N HIS A 132 -6.15 -6.97 -14.80
CA HIS A 132 -6.44 -8.00 -15.81
C HIS A 132 -7.87 -8.53 -15.73
N ASN A 133 -8.49 -8.44 -14.56
CA ASN A 133 -9.85 -8.94 -14.30
C ASN A 133 -10.89 -7.83 -14.11
N SER A 134 -10.50 -6.57 -14.27
CA SER A 134 -11.46 -5.46 -14.26
C SER A 134 -11.95 -5.25 -15.68
N PRO A 135 -13.20 -5.59 -16.04
CA PRO A 135 -13.79 -4.92 -17.18
C PRO A 135 -13.84 -3.44 -16.79
N ALA A 136 -13.31 -2.58 -17.66
CA ALA A 136 -13.24 -1.11 -17.56
C ALA A 136 -14.60 -0.41 -17.32
N THR A 137 -15.64 -1.15 -16.97
CA THR A 137 -17.05 -0.77 -16.81
C THR A 137 -17.61 -1.10 -15.41
N THR A 138 -16.85 -1.71 -14.48
CA THR A 138 -17.36 -1.92 -13.10
C THR A 138 -17.06 -0.76 -12.15
N THR A 139 -16.75 0.42 -12.68
CA THR A 139 -16.77 1.66 -11.88
C THR A 139 -18.15 2.34 -11.92
N THR A 140 -19.09 1.87 -12.74
CA THR A 140 -20.39 2.52 -12.94
C THR A 140 -21.41 1.54 -13.54
N THR A 141 -21.97 0.60 -12.77
CA THR A 141 -23.30 -0.06 -12.99
C THR A 141 -23.52 -1.27 -12.08
N THR A 142 -23.36 -1.10 -10.77
CA THR A 142 -24.32 -1.72 -9.87
C THR A 142 -24.91 -0.57 -9.11
N THR A 143 -26.15 -0.26 -9.47
CA THR A 143 -27.18 0.43 -8.69
C THR A 143 -26.70 0.92 -7.34
N GLU A 144 -26.96 2.21 -7.08
CA GLU A 144 -27.17 2.86 -5.78
C GLU A 144 -27.90 1.97 -4.75
N ARG A 145 -27.27 0.88 -4.35
CA ARG A 145 -27.63 0.05 -3.23
C ARG A 145 -26.49 0.26 -2.27
N GLU A 146 -26.78 0.97 -1.19
CA GLU A 146 -26.01 0.89 0.04
C GLU A 146 -25.63 -0.58 0.29
N GLY A 147 -24.36 -0.95 0.04
CA GLY A 147 -23.86 -2.32 0.26
C GLY A 147 -23.11 -3.03 -0.88
N GLY A 148 -22.62 -2.32 -1.91
CA GLY A 148 -21.75 -2.93 -2.93
C GLY A 148 -20.34 -3.29 -2.42
N PHE A 149 -19.67 -4.26 -3.05
CA PHE A 149 -18.28 -4.63 -2.75
C PHE A 149 -17.31 -4.09 -3.80
N THR A 150 -16.20 -3.50 -3.37
CA THR A 150 -15.14 -2.98 -4.23
C THR A 150 -13.91 -3.89 -4.17
N HIS A 151 -13.45 -4.33 -5.34
CA HIS A 151 -12.39 -5.32 -5.45
C HIS A 151 -11.01 -4.67 -5.61
N LEU A 152 -10.31 -4.47 -4.48
CA LEU A 152 -8.92 -3.96 -4.42
C LEU A 152 -8.04 -5.00 -3.73
N PRO A 153 -7.65 -6.09 -4.41
CA PRO A 153 -7.12 -7.28 -3.76
C PRO A 153 -5.70 -7.12 -3.19
N LEU A 154 -4.99 -6.05 -3.54
CA LEU A 154 -3.59 -5.85 -3.18
C LEU A 154 -3.40 -4.53 -2.42
N LEU A 155 -2.87 -4.62 -1.20
CA LEU A 155 -2.52 -3.49 -0.35
C LEU A 155 -0.99 -3.42 -0.17
N LEU A 156 -0.40 -2.29 -0.55
CA LEU A 156 1.01 -1.98 -0.37
C LEU A 156 1.13 -0.95 0.74
N THR A 157 2.02 -1.17 1.70
CA THR A 157 2.20 -0.27 2.85
C THR A 157 3.65 0.11 3.06
N ARG A 158 3.90 1.40 3.23
CA ARG A 158 5.16 1.99 3.69
C ARG A 158 4.90 2.67 5.04
N LEU A 159 4.57 1.84 6.01
CA LEU A 159 4.06 2.24 7.33
C LEU A 159 4.87 1.55 8.43
N PRO A 160 5.22 2.23 9.54
CA PRO A 160 5.71 1.60 10.75
C PRO A 160 4.71 0.56 11.30
N PRO A 161 5.16 -0.46 12.05
CA PRO A 161 4.28 -1.56 12.48
C PRO A 161 2.99 -1.13 13.21
N PRO A 162 3.00 -0.15 14.13
CA PRO A 162 1.76 0.29 14.78
C PRO A 162 0.78 0.92 13.80
N LEU A 163 1.25 1.86 12.99
CA LEU A 163 0.41 2.61 12.06
C LEU A 163 -0.20 1.66 11.03
N ARG A 164 0.59 0.68 10.57
CA ARG A 164 0.10 -0.40 9.72
C ARG A 164 -1.02 -1.19 10.41
N THR A 165 -0.82 -1.59 11.65
CA THR A 165 -1.83 -2.35 12.42
C THR A 165 -3.13 -1.56 12.53
N THR A 166 -3.05 -0.27 12.87
CA THR A 166 -4.23 0.61 12.91
C THR A 166 -4.91 0.78 11.56
N LEU A 167 -4.15 0.91 10.47
CA LEU A 167 -4.76 0.97 9.13
C LEU A 167 -5.49 -0.34 8.79
N LEU A 168 -4.89 -1.50 9.08
CA LEU A 168 -5.51 -2.79 8.81
C LEU A 168 -6.78 -3.00 9.64
N ASP A 169 -6.77 -2.60 10.92
CA ASP A 169 -7.93 -2.66 11.81
C ASP A 169 -9.03 -1.68 11.37
N PHE A 170 -8.68 -0.47 10.94
CA PHE A 170 -9.60 0.49 10.35
C PHE A 170 -10.28 -0.09 9.11
N LEU A 171 -9.51 -0.67 8.18
CA LEU A 171 -10.06 -1.27 6.97
C LEU A 171 -11.00 -2.43 7.32
N ALA A 172 -10.59 -3.32 8.22
CA ALA A 172 -11.40 -4.46 8.64
C ALA A 172 -12.71 -4.03 9.32
N THR A 173 -12.65 -3.07 10.22
CA THR A 173 -13.81 -2.60 10.98
C THR A 173 -14.76 -1.77 10.12
N ARG A 174 -14.23 -0.94 9.21
CA ARG A 174 -15.04 0.00 8.41
C ARG A 174 -15.65 -0.65 7.18
N PHE A 175 -14.95 -1.60 6.56
CA PHE A 175 -15.33 -2.17 5.26
C PHE A 175 -15.51 -3.69 5.25
N ASP A 176 -15.50 -4.34 6.43
CA ASP A 176 -15.62 -5.80 6.56
C ASP A 176 -14.63 -6.56 5.65
N THR A 177 -13.41 -6.02 5.53
CA THR A 177 -12.34 -6.63 4.72
C THR A 177 -11.36 -7.41 5.60
N ARG A 178 -10.81 -8.49 5.07
CA ARG A 178 -9.74 -9.26 5.69
C ARG A 178 -8.43 -8.99 4.98
N ALA A 179 -7.45 -8.52 5.74
CA ALA A 179 -6.08 -8.39 5.28
C ALA A 179 -5.24 -9.60 5.72
N SER A 180 -4.48 -10.16 4.80
CA SER A 180 -3.51 -11.23 5.09
C SER A 180 -2.14 -10.87 4.51
N PRO A 181 -1.03 -11.08 5.23
CA PRO A 181 0.30 -10.86 4.68
C PRO A 181 0.50 -11.65 3.38
N MET A 182 1.05 -11.00 2.35
CA MET A 182 1.29 -11.65 1.07
C MET A 182 2.77 -12.01 0.95
N HIS A 183 3.03 -13.31 0.85
CA HIS A 183 4.35 -13.84 0.56
C HIS A 183 4.38 -14.29 -0.90
N LEU A 184 5.26 -13.66 -1.69
CA LEU A 184 5.49 -14.06 -3.07
C LEU A 184 6.55 -15.17 -3.09
N PRO A 185 6.22 -16.38 -3.59
CA PRO A 185 7.20 -17.45 -3.71
C PRO A 185 8.37 -17.02 -4.59
N SER A 186 9.59 -17.48 -4.25
CA SER A 186 10.78 -17.12 -5.02
C SER A 186 10.68 -17.50 -6.50
N ASP A 187 10.03 -18.63 -6.81
CA ASP A 187 9.89 -19.07 -8.19
C ASP A 187 8.90 -18.20 -8.98
N PHE A 188 7.85 -17.68 -8.32
CA PHE A 188 6.99 -16.67 -8.92
C PHE A 188 7.78 -15.40 -9.25
N LEU A 189 8.59 -14.90 -8.31
CA LEU A 189 9.41 -13.70 -8.52
C LEU A 189 10.43 -13.89 -9.66
N LYS A 190 11.10 -15.05 -9.72
CA LYS A 190 12.02 -15.38 -10.81
C LYS A 190 11.32 -15.38 -12.16
N ASN A 191 10.16 -16.05 -12.25
CA ASN A 191 9.41 -16.13 -13.50
C ASN A 191 8.87 -14.76 -13.93
N ALA A 192 8.36 -13.97 -12.98
CA ALA A 192 7.87 -12.62 -13.26
C ALA A 192 9.00 -11.68 -13.73
N LEU A 193 10.16 -11.73 -13.09
CA LEU A 193 11.33 -10.95 -13.50
C LEU A 193 11.84 -11.40 -14.88
N GLY A 194 11.92 -12.71 -15.12
CA GLY A 194 12.30 -13.27 -16.42
C GLY A 194 11.36 -12.78 -17.53
N GLY A 195 10.05 -12.92 -17.33
CA GLY A 195 9.06 -12.44 -18.29
C GLY A 195 9.11 -10.91 -18.50
N TYR A 196 9.38 -10.13 -17.45
CA TYR A 196 9.61 -8.68 -17.60
C TYR A 196 10.86 -8.38 -18.44
N MET A 197 11.97 -9.08 -18.22
CA MET A 197 13.19 -8.91 -19.00
C MET A 197 12.99 -9.30 -20.47
N ASP A 198 12.25 -10.37 -20.73
CA ASP A 198 11.91 -10.82 -22.08
C ASP A 198 11.06 -9.76 -22.80
N ALA A 199 9.99 -9.28 -22.16
CA ALA A 199 9.14 -8.22 -22.71
C ALA A 199 9.90 -6.90 -22.94
N LEU A 200 10.81 -6.55 -22.03
CA LEU A 200 11.66 -5.37 -22.18
C LEU A 200 12.63 -5.52 -23.35
N GLY A 201 13.21 -6.71 -23.55
CA GLY A 201 14.07 -7.03 -24.68
C GLY A 201 13.33 -6.98 -26.01
N GLU A 202 12.12 -7.54 -26.09
CA GLU A 202 11.25 -7.47 -27.27
C GLU A 202 10.84 -6.03 -27.62
N GLY A 203 10.63 -5.20 -26.60
CA GLY A 203 10.33 -3.77 -26.75
C GLY A 203 11.55 -2.88 -27.06
N GLY A 204 12.75 -3.44 -27.21
CA GLY A 204 13.99 -2.69 -27.49
C GLY A 204 14.52 -1.89 -26.30
N GLY A 205 14.08 -2.19 -25.09
CA GLY A 205 14.52 -1.53 -23.85
C GLY A 205 15.87 -2.04 -23.35
N ASP A 206 16.56 -1.23 -22.54
CA ASP A 206 17.84 -1.61 -21.93
C ASP A 206 17.63 -2.53 -20.72
N VAL A 207 17.65 -3.84 -20.97
CA VAL A 207 17.57 -4.88 -19.94
C VAL A 207 18.69 -4.74 -18.91
N ARG A 208 19.90 -4.34 -19.33
CA ARG A 208 21.05 -4.25 -18.43
C ARG A 208 20.93 -3.05 -17.49
N GLY A 209 20.39 -1.94 -17.98
CA GLY A 209 20.04 -0.77 -17.17
C GLY A 209 18.96 -1.11 -16.15
N ALA A 210 17.86 -1.74 -16.59
CA ALA A 210 16.76 -2.12 -15.70
C ALA A 210 17.20 -3.08 -14.58
N VAL A 211 18.03 -4.08 -14.88
CA VAL A 211 18.53 -5.04 -13.87
C VAL A 211 19.42 -4.36 -12.83
N ARG A 212 20.13 -3.27 -13.17
CA ARG A 212 20.97 -2.53 -12.21
C ARG A 212 20.15 -1.82 -11.13
N GLU A 213 18.90 -1.48 -11.42
CA GLU A 213 18.01 -0.77 -10.49
C GLU A 213 17.21 -1.73 -9.58
N VAL A 214 17.29 -3.04 -9.82
CA VAL A 214 16.57 -4.06 -9.06
C VAL A 214 17.37 -4.52 -7.85
N VAL A 215 16.82 -4.27 -6.65
CA VAL A 215 17.35 -4.79 -5.37
C VAL A 215 16.37 -5.82 -4.81
N ILE A 216 16.78 -7.10 -4.78
CA ILE A 216 15.98 -8.18 -4.19
C ILE A 216 16.64 -8.60 -2.87
N SER A 217 15.95 -8.37 -1.75
CA SER A 217 16.35 -8.91 -0.46
C SER A 217 15.59 -10.21 -0.18
N LEU A 218 16.32 -11.33 -0.16
CA LEU A 218 15.77 -12.64 0.17
C LEU A 218 16.01 -12.95 1.65
N ALA A 219 14.95 -13.29 2.38
CA ALA A 219 15.06 -13.81 3.73
C ALA A 219 14.73 -15.30 3.70
N PHE A 220 15.65 -16.11 4.23
CA PHE A 220 15.43 -17.55 4.40
C PHE A 220 14.92 -17.80 5.82
N PRO A 221 13.90 -18.65 6.01
CA PRO A 221 13.49 -19.04 7.35
C PRO A 221 14.69 -19.69 8.07
N PRO A 222 14.87 -19.43 9.38
CA PRO A 222 15.87 -20.16 10.15
C PRO A 222 15.57 -21.64 10.02
N GLU A 223 16.61 -22.43 9.76
CA GLU A 223 16.50 -23.88 9.66
C GLU A 223 15.74 -24.38 10.89
N ARG A 224 14.58 -24.99 10.65
CA ARG A 224 13.76 -25.55 11.72
C ARG A 224 14.58 -26.69 12.28
N ALA A 225 15.37 -26.41 13.33
CA ALA A 225 16.16 -27.42 14.01
C ALA A 225 15.24 -28.61 14.23
N LEU A 226 15.56 -29.75 13.62
CA LEU A 226 14.90 -31.02 13.85
C LEU A 226 15.10 -31.37 15.33
N GLY A 227 14.26 -30.81 16.19
CA GLY A 227 14.19 -31.11 17.60
C GLY A 227 13.48 -32.44 17.78
N GLY A 228 14.29 -33.49 17.93
CA GLY A 228 14.06 -34.63 18.82
C GLY A 228 12.69 -35.30 18.79
N ALA A 229 12.53 -36.32 17.95
CA ALA A 229 11.52 -37.35 18.11
C ALA A 229 12.18 -38.73 18.09
N GLY A 230 12.48 -39.25 19.29
CA GLY A 230 12.85 -40.64 19.54
C GLY A 230 13.29 -40.76 21.01
N GLY A 231 12.67 -41.54 21.89
CA GLY A 231 11.51 -42.42 21.80
C GLY A 231 11.28 -43.03 23.19
N ALA A 232 10.01 -43.15 23.57
CA ALA A 232 9.41 -44.14 24.47
C ALA A 232 10.20 -44.62 25.73
N GLY A 233 9.92 -43.99 26.88
CA GLY A 233 10.08 -44.62 28.20
C GLY A 233 8.75 -45.19 28.68
N ARG A 234 8.57 -46.51 28.54
CA ARG A 234 7.39 -47.28 28.97
C ARG A 234 7.15 -47.15 30.48
N ALA A 235 5.90 -46.92 30.83
CA ALA A 235 5.35 -47.19 32.15
C ALA A 235 5.48 -48.69 32.50
N ALA A 236 5.91 -48.98 33.72
CA ALA A 236 5.73 -50.28 34.36
C ALA A 236 5.16 -50.06 35.76
N VAL A 237 3.89 -50.45 35.92
CA VAL A 237 3.20 -50.62 37.20
C VAL A 237 3.21 -52.11 37.53
N GLY A 238 3.63 -52.45 38.75
CA GLY A 238 3.05 -53.54 39.55
C GLY A 238 3.84 -54.86 39.68
N GLY A 239 4.14 -55.24 40.93
CA GLY A 239 4.00 -56.64 41.37
C GLY A 239 5.17 -57.26 42.14
N SER A 240 5.29 -56.99 43.45
CA SER A 240 5.19 -57.98 44.55
C SER A 240 5.49 -57.30 45.89
#